data_AF-A0A4R2IQA0-F1
#
_entry.id   AF-A0A4R2IQA0-F1
#
_cell.length_a   1.000
_cell.length_b   1.000
_cell.length_c   1.000
_cell.angle_alpha   90.00
_cell.angle_beta   90.00
_cell.angle_gamma   90.00
#
_symmetry.space_group_name_H-M   'P 1'
#
loop_
_entity.id
_entity.type
_entity.pdbx_description
1 polymer ?
#
loop_
_entity_poly.entity_id
_entity_poly.type
_entity_poly.pdbx_seq_one_letter_code
_entity_poly.pdbx_strand_id
1 'polypeptide(L)'
;MIWRFLGDVMMVLHGAFLLFFVIGGFLAWKWRKLIWLHLGIVVWNLAIVLIDYDCPLTGSEKYFRRRGGETVYESGYINHYLDGHLWPEGATPVAEKVGFALVLIGYAGFFVLRHRRRKAVEHAKVRDDSVGPRT
;
A
#
# COMPACT_ATOMS: atom_id res chain seq x y z
N MET A 1 7.71 -21.29 22.51
CA MET A 1 6.41 -20.59 22.47
C MET A 1 6.55 -19.13 22.01
N ILE A 2 7.45 -18.32 22.58
CA ILE A 2 7.60 -16.89 22.20
C ILE A 2 7.96 -16.67 20.72
N TRP A 3 8.77 -17.57 20.15
CA TRP A 3 9.16 -17.53 18.74
C TRP A 3 8.02 -17.80 17.77
N ARG A 4 7.03 -18.62 18.17
CA ARG A 4 5.82 -18.90 17.39
C ARG A 4 4.89 -17.68 17.40
N PHE A 5 4.74 -17.07 18.58
CA PHE A 5 3.98 -15.83 18.74
C PHE A 5 4.56 -14.68 17.90
N LEU A 6 5.89 -14.55 17.83
CA LEU A 6 6.54 -13.58 16.95
C LEU A 6 6.24 -13.85 15.47
N GLY A 7 6.17 -15.12 15.07
CA GLY A 7 5.74 -15.52 13.73
C GLY A 7 4.32 -15.04 13.41
N ASP A 8 3.36 -15.30 14.30
CA ASP A 8 1.96 -14.88 14.14
C ASP A 8 1.82 -13.35 14.10
N VAL A 9 2.58 -12.62 14.92
CA VAL A 9 2.61 -11.16 14.90
C VAL A 9 3.13 -10.64 13.57
N MET A 10 4.18 -11.26 13.00
CA MET A 10 4.70 -10.87 11.69
C MET A 10 3.71 -11.16 10.56
N MET A 11 2.99 -12.29 10.60
CA MET A 11 1.90 -12.60 9.67
C MET A 11 0.83 -11.50 9.70
N VAL A 12 0.33 -11.15 10.88
CA VAL A 12 -0.70 -10.11 11.05
C VAL A 12 -0.18 -8.74 10.60
N LEU A 13 1.06 -8.40 10.94
CA LEU A 13 1.71 -7.16 10.46
C LEU A 13 1.84 -7.13 8.94
N HIS A 14 2.20 -8.25 8.31
CA HIS A 14 2.32 -8.36 6.86
C HIS A 14 0.95 -8.15 6.18
N GLY A 15 -0.08 -8.82 6.69
CA GLY A 15 -1.46 -8.64 6.22
C GLY A 15 -1.93 -7.20 6.39
N ALA A 16 -1.67 -6.58 7.54
CA ALA A 16 -2.00 -5.18 7.79
C ALA A 16 -1.24 -4.23 6.84
N PHE A 17 0.01 -4.54 6.50
CA PHE A 17 0.83 -3.77 5.57
C PHE A 17 0.26 -3.80 4.15
N LEU A 18 -0.17 -4.98 3.67
CA LEU A 18 -0.87 -5.11 2.39
C LEU A 18 -2.21 -4.36 2.38
N LEU A 19 -2.97 -4.46 3.47
CA LEU A 19 -4.22 -3.74 3.62
C LEU A 19 -4.00 -2.22 3.57
N PHE A 20 -2.96 -1.74 4.27
CA PHE A 20 -2.56 -0.34 4.26
C PHE A 20 -2.03 0.11 2.90
N PHE A 21 -1.38 -0.77 2.14
CA PHE A 21 -0.98 -0.48 0.77
C PHE A 21 -2.19 -0.24 -0.14
N VAL A 22 -3.24 -1.05 -0.06
CA VAL A 22 -4.44 -0.86 -0.90
C VAL A 22 -5.27 0.34 -0.43
N ILE A 23 -5.48 0.49 0.87
CA ILE A 23 -6.39 1.50 1.44
C ILE A 23 -5.67 2.84 1.69
N GLY A 24 -4.34 2.84 1.77
CA GLY A 24 -3.53 4.02 2.11
C GLY A 24 -3.69 5.19 1.13
N GLY A 25 -3.90 4.91 -0.15
CA GLY A 25 -4.19 5.93 -1.16
C GLY A 25 -5.51 6.68 -0.89
N PHE A 26 -6.54 5.99 -0.39
CA PHE A 26 -7.80 6.59 0.05
C PHE A 26 -7.64 7.27 1.41
N LEU A 27 -6.87 6.67 2.34
CA LEU A 27 -6.63 7.25 3.67
C LEU A 27 -5.85 8.57 3.59
N ALA A 28 -5.00 8.72 2.56
CA ALA A 28 -4.30 9.96 2.23
C ALA A 28 -5.23 11.12 1.88
N TRP A 29 -6.48 10.88 1.48
CA TRP A 29 -7.48 11.95 1.31
C TRP A 29 -7.86 12.61 2.63
N LYS A 30 -7.88 11.85 3.73
CA LYS A 30 -8.29 12.34 5.05
C LYS A 30 -7.10 12.94 5.82
N TRP A 31 -5.88 12.44 5.62
CA TRP A 31 -4.69 12.90 6.34
C TRP A 31 -3.51 13.15 5.39
N ARG A 32 -3.33 14.42 4.97
CA ARG A 32 -2.27 14.82 4.02
C ARG A 32 -0.86 14.37 4.40
N LYS A 33 -0.53 14.27 5.69
CA LYS A 33 0.79 13.81 6.15
C LYS A 33 1.01 12.30 5.90
N LEU A 34 -0.06 11.49 5.93
CA LEU A 34 0.03 10.06 5.65
C LEU A 34 0.42 9.78 4.19
N ILE A 35 0.26 10.73 3.27
CA ILE A 35 0.63 10.54 1.87
C ILE A 35 2.13 10.29 1.71
N TRP A 36 2.99 10.91 2.53
CA TRP A 36 4.44 10.71 2.48
C TRP A 36 4.82 9.33 3.00
N LEU A 37 4.18 8.92 4.10
CA LEU A 37 4.41 7.61 4.70
C LEU A 37 3.94 6.49 3.77
N HIS A 38 2.77 6.67 3.15
CA HIS A 38 2.23 5.75 2.16
C HIS A 38 3.10 5.71 0.90
N LEU A 39 3.60 6.85 0.42
CA LEU A 39 4.50 6.89 -0.74
C LEU A 39 5.82 6.16 -0.47
N GLY A 40 6.39 6.30 0.74
CA GLY A 40 7.55 5.51 1.17
C GLY A 40 7.26 4.01 1.12
N ILE A 41 6.10 3.58 1.61
CA ILE A 41 5.65 2.18 1.54
C ILE A 41 5.49 1.71 0.09
N VAL A 42 4.91 2.53 -0.78
CA VAL A 42 4.71 2.18 -2.20
C VAL A 42 6.03 2.03 -2.94
N VAL A 43 6.96 2.98 -2.76
CA VAL A 43 8.30 2.91 -3.35
C VAL A 43 9.06 1.70 -2.83
N TRP A 44 8.95 1.41 -1.53
CA TRP A 44 9.56 0.22 -0.94
C TRP A 44 9.00 -1.07 -1.52
N ASN A 45 7.67 -1.20 -1.65
CA ASN A 45 7.04 -2.36 -2.31
C ASN A 45 7.48 -2.48 -3.77
N LEU A 46 7.56 -1.37 -4.51
CA LEU A 46 8.01 -1.38 -5.89
C LEU A 46 9.46 -1.86 -6.00
N ALA A 47 10.34 -1.44 -5.10
CA ALA A 47 11.73 -1.89 -5.06
C ALA A 47 11.82 -3.40 -4.77
N ILE A 48 11.01 -3.92 -3.84
CA ILE A 48 10.96 -5.36 -3.54
C ILE A 48 10.58 -6.16 -4.79
N VAL A 49 9.53 -5.74 -5.51
CA VAL A 49 9.07 -6.42 -6.73
C VAL A 49 10.09 -6.31 -7.87
N LEU A 50 10.74 -5.16 -8.04
CA LEU A 50 11.75 -4.97 -9.09
C LEU A 50 13.02 -5.79 -8.89
N ILE A 51 13.40 -6.01 -7.63
CA ILE A 51 14.59 -6.79 -7.27
C ILE A 51 14.26 -8.29 -7.21
N ASP A 52 12.99 -8.66 -7.42
CA ASP A 52 12.45 -10.02 -7.18
C ASP A 52 12.89 -10.54 -5.80
N TYR A 53 12.93 -9.61 -4.84
CA TYR A 53 13.47 -9.86 -3.52
C TYR A 53 12.34 -10.33 -2.62
N ASP A 54 12.58 -11.40 -1.88
CA ASP A 54 11.61 -11.88 -0.89
C ASP A 54 11.41 -10.79 0.18
N CYS A 55 10.17 -10.47 0.52
CA CYS A 55 9.88 -9.38 1.46
C CYS A 55 10.65 -9.59 2.78
N PRO A 56 11.40 -8.59 3.30
CA PRO A 56 12.22 -8.75 4.51
C PRO A 56 11.40 -9.17 5.73
N LEU A 57 10.09 -8.87 5.72
CA LEU A 57 9.14 -9.30 6.73
C LEU A 57 8.88 -10.82 6.69
N THR A 58 8.82 -11.41 5.48
CA THR A 58 8.79 -12.86 5.29
C THR A 58 10.10 -13.49 5.76
N GLY A 59 11.24 -12.89 5.44
CA GLY A 59 12.56 -13.37 5.89
C GLY A 59 12.69 -13.41 7.41
N SER A 60 12.17 -12.39 8.10
CA SER A 60 12.16 -12.33 9.57
C SER A 60 11.14 -13.29 10.19
N GLU A 61 9.94 -13.45 9.62
CA GLU A 61 8.98 -14.49 10.04
C GLU A 61 9.59 -15.89 9.93
N LYS A 62 10.17 -16.21 8.76
CA LYS A 62 10.85 -17.48 8.49
C LYS A 62 12.00 -17.70 9.49
N TYR A 63 12.77 -16.66 9.81
CA TYR A 63 13.84 -16.73 10.81
C TYR A 63 13.33 -17.10 12.21
N PHE A 64 12.26 -16.45 12.67
CA PHE A 64 11.66 -16.73 13.98
C PHE A 64 10.99 -18.11 14.03
N ARG A 65 10.31 -18.54 12.97
CA ARG A 65 9.72 -19.89 12.86
C ARG A 65 10.78 -20.98 12.86
N ARG A 66 11.90 -20.81 12.14
CA ARG A 66 13.04 -21.74 12.15
C ARG A 66 13.61 -21.87 13.55
N ARG A 67 13.77 -20.76 14.26
CA ARG A 67 14.26 -20.73 15.65
C ARG A 67 13.26 -21.30 16.65
N GLY A 68 11.98 -21.31 16.30
CA GLY A 68 10.89 -21.96 17.03
C GLY A 68 10.75 -23.47 16.79
N GLY A 69 11.55 -24.05 15.88
CA GLY A 69 11.51 -25.48 15.53
C GLY A 69 10.42 -25.86 14.52
N GLU A 70 9.81 -24.88 13.84
CA GLU A 70 8.80 -25.13 12.81
C GLU A 70 9.43 -25.30 11.42
N THR A 71 8.80 -26.14 10.59
CA THR A 71 9.14 -26.29 9.18
C THR A 71 8.81 -24.99 8.44
N VAL A 72 9.84 -24.37 7.88
CA VAL A 72 9.73 -23.11 7.15
C VAL A 72 9.38 -23.41 5.69
N TYR A 73 8.31 -22.81 5.19
CA TYR A 73 7.95 -22.87 3.78
C TYR A 73 8.99 -22.13 2.92
N GLU A 74 9.38 -22.72 1.79
CA GLU A 74 10.34 -22.09 0.88
C GLU A 74 9.73 -20.92 0.10
N SER A 75 8.42 -20.97 -0.19
CA SER A 75 7.71 -19.93 -0.93
C SER A 75 7.50 -18.64 -0.13
N GLY A 76 7.28 -17.52 -0.83
CA GLY A 76 6.96 -16.22 -0.22
C GLY A 76 5.59 -16.21 0.47
N TYR A 77 5.34 -15.24 1.37
CA TYR A 77 4.09 -15.13 2.15
C TYR A 77 2.83 -15.19 1.28
N ILE A 78 2.83 -14.48 0.14
CA ILE A 78 1.68 -14.45 -0.78
C ILE A 78 1.47 -15.82 -1.43
N ASN A 79 2.55 -16.49 -1.85
CA ASN A 79 2.47 -17.84 -2.42
C ASN A 79 2.06 -18.90 -1.40
N HIS A 80 2.36 -18.71 -0.11
CA HIS A 80 2.00 -19.68 0.93
C HIS A 80 0.59 -19.47 1.50
N TYR A 81 0.14 -18.23 1.63
CA TYR A 81 -1.14 -17.91 2.29
C TYR A 81 -2.26 -17.45 1.37
N LEU A 82 -1.95 -16.86 0.20
CA LEU A 82 -2.97 -16.33 -0.71
C LEU A 82 -3.16 -17.18 -1.97
N ASP A 83 -2.07 -17.76 -2.48
CA ASP A 83 -2.11 -18.62 -3.66
C ASP A 83 -2.82 -19.95 -3.33
N GLY A 84 -3.85 -20.31 -4.11
CA GLY A 84 -4.68 -21.50 -3.89
C GLY A 84 -5.93 -21.31 -3.01
N HIS A 85 -6.03 -20.24 -2.20
CA HIS A 85 -7.23 -19.93 -1.42
C HIS A 85 -8.02 -18.73 -1.95
N LEU A 86 -7.32 -17.68 -2.38
CA LEU A 86 -7.91 -16.43 -2.87
C LEU A 86 -7.65 -16.20 -4.37
N TRP A 87 -6.54 -16.71 -4.90
CA TRP A 87 -6.20 -16.62 -6.32
C TRP A 87 -5.77 -17.97 -6.90
N PRO A 88 -6.04 -18.21 -8.20
CA PRO A 88 -5.56 -19.40 -8.90
C PRO A 88 -4.03 -19.39 -8.96
N GLU A 89 -3.44 -20.58 -8.81
CA GLU A 89 -1.99 -20.79 -8.70
C GLU A 89 -1.21 -20.01 -9.79
N GLY A 90 -0.20 -19.23 -9.37
CA GLY A 90 0.65 -18.43 -10.26
C GLY A 90 0.07 -17.07 -10.65
N ALA A 91 -1.04 -16.64 -10.06
CA ALA A 91 -1.61 -15.31 -10.27
C ALA A 91 -0.95 -14.21 -9.40
N THR A 92 0.07 -14.54 -8.61
CA THR A 92 0.86 -13.61 -7.79
C THR A 92 1.31 -12.35 -8.56
N PRO A 93 1.90 -12.47 -9.78
CA PRO A 93 2.32 -11.30 -10.55
C PRO A 93 1.14 -10.46 -11.05
N VAL A 94 -0.04 -11.06 -11.21
CA VAL A 94 -1.26 -10.35 -11.61
C VAL A 94 -1.80 -9.57 -10.42
N ALA A 95 -1.84 -10.19 -9.24
CA ALA A 95 -2.27 -9.55 -8.00
C ALA A 95 -1.41 -8.33 -7.65
N GLU A 96 -0.09 -8.43 -7.82
CA GLU A 96 0.84 -7.30 -7.64
C GLU A 96 0.50 -6.14 -8.59
N LYS A 97 0.34 -6.41 -9.89
CA LYS A 97 -0.05 -5.40 -10.89
C LYS A 97 -1.37 -4.74 -10.54
N VAL A 98 -2.37 -5.51 -10.12
CA VAL A 98 -3.67 -4.99 -9.70
C VAL A 98 -3.53 -4.11 -8.47
N GLY A 99 -2.73 -4.52 -7.48
CA GLY A 99 -2.43 -3.73 -6.29
C GLY A 99 -1.80 -2.38 -6.64
N PHE A 100 -0.76 -2.36 -7.48
CA PHE A 100 -0.14 -1.11 -7.93
C PHE A 100 -1.10 -0.25 -8.75
N ALA A 101 -1.93 -0.86 -9.61
CA ALA A 101 -2.93 -0.13 -10.38
C ALA A 101 -3.95 0.58 -9.47
N LEU A 102 -4.43 -0.09 -8.42
CA LEU A 102 -5.35 0.51 -7.44
C LEU A 102 -4.71 1.70 -6.71
N VAL A 103 -3.44 1.58 -6.32
CA VAL A 103 -2.69 2.69 -5.71
C VAL A 103 -2.57 3.87 -6.67
N LEU A 104 -2.21 3.63 -7.94
CA LEU A 104 -2.12 4.68 -8.96
C LEU A 104 -3.47 5.37 -9.19
N ILE A 105 -4.57 4.62 -9.25
CA ILE A 105 -5.92 5.17 -9.39
C ILE A 105 -6.28 6.05 -8.18
N GLY A 106 -5.95 5.59 -6.97
CA GLY A 106 -6.17 6.37 -5.74
C GLY A 106 -5.41 7.71 -5.74
N TYR A 107 -4.14 7.69 -6.16
CA TYR A 107 -3.32 8.90 -6.29
C TYR A 107 -3.80 9.83 -7.41
N ALA A 108 -4.16 9.27 -8.57
CA ALA A 108 -4.70 10.05 -9.68
C ALA A 108 -6.00 10.76 -9.27
N GLY A 109 -6.91 10.05 -8.60
CA GLY A 109 -8.13 10.62 -8.04
C GLY A 109 -7.85 11.77 -7.06
N PHE A 110 -6.89 11.58 -6.14
CA PHE A 110 -6.46 12.64 -5.21
C PHE A 110 -5.96 13.89 -5.94
N PHE A 111 -5.08 13.70 -6.93
CA PHE A 111 -4.47 14.82 -7.67
C PHE A 111 -5.50 15.58 -8.50
N VAL A 112 -6.38 14.86 -9.20
CA VAL A 112 -7.46 15.44 -10.01
C VAL A 112 -8.42 16.25 -9.14
N LEU A 113 -8.90 15.71 -8.02
CA LEU A 113 -9.79 16.44 -7.11
C LEU A 113 -9.14 17.69 -6.53
N ARG A 114 -7.85 17.62 -6.20
CA ARG A 114 -7.08 18.78 -5.71
C ARG A 114 -6.93 19.85 -6.79
N HIS A 115 -6.65 19.47 -8.03
CA HIS A 115 -6.56 20.41 -9.14
C HIS A 115 -7.91 21.06 -9.46
N ARG A 116 -9.01 20.29 -9.43
CA ARG A 116 -10.36 20.82 -9.63
C ARG A 116 -10.75 21.82 -8.54
N ARG A 117 -10.44 21.54 -7.27
CA ARG A 117 -10.67 22.48 -6.16
C ARG A 117 -9.85 23.76 -6.29
N ARG A 118 -8.58 23.67 -6.70
CA ARG A 118 -7.74 24.85 -6.95
C ARG A 118 -8.29 25.72 -8.08
N LYS A 119 -8.64 25.11 -9.21
CA LYS A 119 -9.26 25.83 -10.34
C LYS A 119 -10.58 26.49 -9.93
N ALA A 120 -11.42 25.81 -9.15
CA ALA A 120 -12.70 26.37 -8.70
C ALA A 120 -12.50 27.61 -7.79
N VAL A 121 -11.52 27.58 -6.88
CA VAL A 121 -11.17 28.73 -6.03
C VAL A 121 -10.58 29.88 -6.85
N GLU A 122 -9.72 29.57 -7.83
CA GLU A 122 -9.12 30.55 -8.72
C GLU A 122 -10.16 31.24 -9.62
N HIS A 123 -11.08 30.47 -10.21
CA HIS A 123 -12.21 31.01 -10.97
C HIS A 123 -13.16 31.84 -10.10
N ALA A 124 -13.42 31.42 -8.85
CA ALA A 124 -14.23 32.21 -7.93
C ALA A 124 -13.55 33.55 -7.59
N LYS A 125 -12.22 33.55 -7.40
CA LYS A 125 -11.45 34.77 -7.16
C LYS A 125 -11.42 35.71 -8.36
N VAL A 126 -11.16 35.20 -9.57
CA VAL A 126 -11.21 36.00 -10.81
C VAL A 126 -12.60 36.62 -11.03
N ARG A 127 -13.68 35.88 -10.69
CA ARG A 127 -15.05 36.40 -10.75
C ARG A 127 -15.32 37.49 -9.71
N ASP A 128 -14.71 37.40 -8.53
CA ASP A 128 -14.81 38.42 -7.48
C ASP A 128 -14.04 39.69 -7.87
N ASP A 129 -12.80 39.55 -8.36
CA ASP A 129 -11.95 40.66 -8.80
C ASP A 129 -12.55 41.43 -10.01
N SER A 130 -13.34 40.77 -10.85
CA SER A 130 -14.05 41.39 -11.99
C SER A 130 -15.35 42.09 -11.60
N VAL A 131 -15.95 41.72 -10.47
CA VAL A 131 -17.06 42.43 -9.85
C VAL A 131 -16.46 43.35 -8.80
N GLY A 132 -15.86 44.46 -9.24
CA GLY A 132 -15.17 45.41 -8.37
C GLY A 132 -15.96 45.82 -7.12
N PRO A 133 -15.29 46.37 -6.08
CA PRO A 133 -15.85 46.53 -4.75
C PRO A 133 -17.23 47.19 -4.80
N ARG A 134 -18.25 46.51 -4.29
CA ARG A 134 -19.55 47.14 -4.01
C ARG A 134 -19.32 48.10 -2.84
N THR A 135 -19.14 49.37 -3.19
CA THR A 135 -19.07 50.53 -2.30
C THR A 135 -20.20 50.53 -1.29
#